data_AF-A0A1Z3HP07-F1
#
_entry.id   AF-A0A1Z3HP07-F1
#
_cell.length_a   1.000
_cell.length_b   1.000
_cell.length_c   1.000
_cell.angle_alpha   90.00
_cell.angle_beta   90.00
_cell.angle_gamma   90.00
#
_symmetry.space_group_name_H-M   'P 1'
#
loop_
_entity.id
_entity.type
_entity.pdbx_description
1 polymer ?
#
loop_
_entity_poly.entity_id
_entity_poly.type
_entity_poly.pdbx_seq_one_letter_code
_entity_poly.pdbx_strand_id
1 'polypeptide(L)' 'MVRLRTPSSMVEFALNGRTEGMGVWATKRVYKKSHAAILRWEQRLADQVESWSPPASEGSEITLKGDEIAADA' A
#
# COMPACT_ATOMS: atom_id res chain seq x y z
N MET A 1 -1.79 -15.85 19.24
CA MET A 1 -2.38 -14.72 18.48
C MET A 1 -1.56 -13.46 18.74
N VAL A 2 -0.93 -12.89 17.71
CA VAL A 2 -0.23 -11.60 17.84
C VAL A 2 -1.28 -10.51 18.01
N ARG A 3 -1.34 -9.88 19.18
CA ARG A 3 -2.17 -8.69 19.39
C ARG A 3 -1.57 -7.52 18.62
N LEU A 4 -2.24 -7.10 17.56
CA LEU A 4 -1.88 -5.87 16.87
C LEU A 4 -2.09 -4.69 17.82
N ARG A 5 -1.07 -3.84 18.01
CA ARG A 5 -1.17 -2.61 18.82
C ARG A 5 -2.15 -1.59 18.25
N THR A 6 -2.57 -1.76 17.00
CA THR A 6 -3.55 -0.90 16.31
C THR A 6 -4.50 -1.80 15.52
N PRO A 7 -5.82 -1.54 15.53
CA PRO A 7 -6.77 -2.30 14.73
C PRO A 7 -6.39 -2.31 13.25
N SER A 8 -6.55 -3.45 12.58
CA SER A 8 -6.23 -3.59 11.15
C SER A 8 -7.01 -2.62 10.27
N SER A 9 -8.31 -2.43 10.55
CA SER A 9 -9.15 -1.47 9.82
C SER A 9 -8.60 -0.05 9.85
N MET A 10 -8.04 0.39 10.99
CA MET A 10 -7.42 1.71 11.07
C MET A 10 -6.14 1.82 10.24
N VAL A 11 -5.35 0.75 10.17
CA VAL A 11 -4.15 0.70 9.33
C VAL A 11 -4.55 0.75 7.86
N GLU A 12 -5.56 -0.03 7.48
CA GLU A 12 -6.12 -0.06 6.13
C GLU A 12 -6.62 1.31 5.68
N PHE A 13 -7.48 1.98 6.46
CA PHE A 13 -7.97 3.31 6.12
C PHE A 13 -6.85 4.35 6.03
N ALA A 14 -5.85 4.27 6.91
CA ALA A 14 -4.70 5.18 6.86
C ALA A 14 -3.85 4.97 5.60
N LEU A 15 -3.63 3.71 5.19
CA LEU A 15 -2.90 3.38 3.97
C LEU A 15 -3.70 3.75 2.72
N ASN A 16 -5.00 3.50 2.68
CA ASN A 16 -5.85 3.91 1.56
C ASN A 16 -5.86 5.44 1.40
N GLY A 17 -5.95 6.17 2.50
CA GLY A 17 -5.82 7.63 2.46
C GLY A 17 -4.45 8.09 1.91
N ARG A 18 -3.37 7.37 2.24
CA ARG A 18 -2.02 7.65 1.71
C ARG A 18 -1.94 7.41 0.21
N THR A 19 -2.54 6.33 -0.29
CA THR A 19 -2.58 6.02 -1.73
C THR A 19 -3.47 6.98 -2.51
N GLU A 20 -4.52 7.53 -1.90
CA GLU A 20 -5.38 8.58 -2.47
C GLU A 20 -4.75 9.99 -2.45
N GLY A 21 -3.49 10.12 -2.00
CA GLY A 21 -2.74 11.38 -2.04
C GLY A 21 -2.76 12.20 -0.74
N MET A 22 -3.33 11.67 0.34
CA MET A 22 -3.28 12.34 1.64
C MET A 22 -1.83 12.39 2.15
N GLY A 23 -1.33 13.59 2.46
CA GLY A 23 0.01 13.73 3.03
C GLY A 23 0.14 13.12 4.42
N VAL A 24 1.33 12.60 4.76
CA VAL A 24 1.63 11.92 6.04
C VAL A 24 1.20 12.73 7.27
N TRP A 25 1.34 14.06 7.22
CA TRP A 25 0.93 14.96 8.31
C TRP A 25 -0.59 15.04 8.47
N ALA A 26 -1.33 15.06 7.37
CA ALA A 26 -2.79 15.05 7.39
C ALA A 26 -3.30 13.70 7.91
N THR A 27 -2.76 12.59 7.39
CA THR A 27 -3.06 11.23 7.86
C THR A 27 -2.79 11.08 9.36
N LYS A 28 -1.65 11.59 9.85
CA LYS A 28 -1.34 11.64 11.30
C LYS A 28 -2.44 12.32 12.11
N ARG A 29 -2.93 13.47 11.65
CA ARG A 29 -3.97 14.24 12.36
C ARG A 29 -5.30 13.50 12.39
N VAL A 30 -5.71 12.93 11.25
CA VAL A 30 -6.97 12.20 11.10
C VAL A 30 -7.00 10.95 12.00
N TYR A 31 -5.95 10.12 11.94
CA TYR A 31 -5.93 8.83 12.65
C TYR A 31 -5.28 8.91 14.04
N LYS A 32 -4.80 10.09 14.46
CA LYS A 32 -4.12 10.33 15.75
C LYS A 32 -2.93 9.38 15.98
N LYS A 33 -2.15 9.13 14.93
CA LYS A 33 -0.95 8.27 14.96
C LYS A 33 0.30 9.08 14.69
N SER A 34 1.46 8.59 15.14
CA SER A 34 2.72 9.23 14.80
C SER A 34 2.99 9.07 13.29
N HIS A 35 3.66 10.04 12.67
CA HIS A 35 4.09 9.92 11.27
C HIS A 35 4.96 8.66 11.09
N ALA A 36 5.76 8.30 12.10
CA ALA A 36 6.66 7.16 12.06
C ALA A 36 5.91 5.82 12.07
N ALA A 37 4.73 5.77 12.69
CA ALA A 37 3.87 4.59 12.62
C ALA A 37 3.29 4.43 11.20
N ILE A 38 2.85 5.52 10.58
CA ILE A 38 2.30 5.53 9.23
C ILE A 38 3.36 5.10 8.22
N LEU A 39 4.55 5.72 8.25
CA LEU A 39 5.67 5.35 7.36
C LEU A 39 6.08 3.88 7.54
N ARG A 40 6.05 3.35 8.77
CA ARG A 40 6.35 1.95 9.03
C ARG A 40 5.29 1.01 8.47
N TRP A 41 4.03 1.43 8.43
CA TRP A 41 2.97 0.65 7.78
C TRP A 41 3.13 0.64 6.26
N GLU A 42 3.46 1.79 5.67
CA GLU A 42 3.75 1.89 4.24
C GLU A 42 4.95 1.01 3.84
N GLN A 43 6.04 1.07 4.60
CA GLN A 43 7.20 0.22 4.34
C GLN A 43 6.82 -1.27 4.40
N ARG A 44 6.09 -1.70 5.43
CA ARG A 44 5.65 -3.10 5.55
C ARG A 44 4.70 -3.53 4.44
N LEU A 45 3.91 -2.60 3.90
CA LEU A 45 3.07 -2.87 2.75
C LEU A 45 3.95 -3.07 1.51
N ALA A 46 4.89 -2.16 1.27
CA ALA A 46 5.83 -2.27 0.15
C ALA A 46 6.62 -3.59 0.18
N ASP A 47 7.14 -3.97 1.36
CA ASP A 47 7.87 -5.23 1.56
C ASP A 47 6.99 -6.47 1.28
N GLN A 48 5.67 -6.37 1.48
CA GLN A 48 4.72 -7.46 1.21
C GLN A 48 4.23 -7.48 -0.25
N VAL A 49 4.13 -6.32 -0.90
CA VAL A 49 3.70 -6.22 -2.31
C VAL A 49 4.65 -7.00 -3.22
N GLU A 50 5.95 -6.96 -2.94
CA GLU A 50 6.95 -7.75 -3.66
C GLU A 50 6.69 -9.26 -3.52
N SER A 51 6.27 -9.71 -2.33
CA SER A 51 5.92 -11.13 -2.08
C SER A 51 4.58 -11.55 -2.69
N TRP A 52 3.67 -10.61 -2.96
CA TRP A 52 2.34 -10.88 -3.52
C TRP A 52 2.29 -10.93 -5.04
N SER A 53 3.34 -10.48 -5.72
CA SER A 53 3.47 -10.68 -7.16
C SER A 53 3.99 -12.11 -7.38
N PRO A 54 3.14 -13.10 -7.72
CA PRO A 54 3.66 -14.40 -8.13
C PRO A 54 4.60 -14.18 -9.33
N PRO A 55 5.72 -14.91 -9.41
CA PRO A 55 6.52 -14.91 -10.63
C PRO A 55 5.59 -15.27 -11.80
N ALA A 56 5.69 -14.52 -12.90
CA ALA A 56 4.89 -14.75 -14.08
C ALA A 56 4.94 -16.24 -14.44
N SER A 57 3.78 -16.89 -14.49
CA SER A 57 3.68 -18.32 -14.76
C SER A 57 4.38 -18.63 -16.07
N GLU A 58 5.43 -19.44 -16.05
CA GLU A 58 5.97 -20.07 -17.25
C GLU A 58 4.86 -20.93 -17.86
N GLY A 59 4.26 -20.48 -18.96
CA GLY A 59 3.39 -21.35 -19.76
C GLY A 59 1.95 -20.89 -20.00
N SER A 60 1.61 -19.62 -19.78
CA SER A 60 0.42 -19.07 -20.46
C SER A 60 0.70 -17.65 -20.90
N GLU A 61 0.84 -17.48 -22.21
CA GLU A 61 0.74 -16.21 -22.90
C GLU A 61 -0.69 -15.67 -22.72
N ILE A 62 -0.98 -15.19 -21.50
CA ILE A 62 -2.17 -14.39 -21.25
C ILE A 62 -1.80 -13.00 -21.73
N THR A 63 -2.25 -12.65 -22.93
CA THR A 63 -2.09 -11.31 -23.48
C THR A 63 -2.76 -10.31 -22.53
N LEU A 64 -1.98 -9.70 -21.62
CA LEU A 64 -2.40 -8.54 -20.83
C LEU A 64 -2.56 -7.38 -21.83
N LYS A 65 -3.74 -7.30 -22.42
CA LYS A 65 -4.11 -6.26 -23.37
C LYS A 65 -4.29 -4.94 -22.62
N GLY A 66 -3.24 -4.11 -22.66
CA GLY A 66 -3.32 -2.65 -22.51
C GLY A 66 -3.42 -2.12 -21.09
N ASP A 67 -2.29 -1.73 -20.51
CA ASP A 67 -2.22 -0.58 -19.59
C ASP A 67 -1.06 0.31 -20.03
N GLU A 68 -1.28 1.00 -21.14
CA GLU A 68 -0.37 2.03 -21.63
C GLU A 68 -0.49 3.26 -20.74
N ILE A 69 0.38 3.33 -19.74
CA ILE A 69 0.56 4.56 -18.97
C ILE A 69 1.16 5.59 -19.93
N ALA A 70 0.37 6.59 -20.29
CA ALA A 70 0.83 7.74 -21.08
C ALA A 70 1.91 8.49 -20.30
N ALA A 71 3.17 8.12 -20.51
CA ALA A 71 4.29 8.99 -20.22
C ALA A 71 4.43 9.92 -21.43
N ASP A 72 3.81 11.11 -21.34
CA ASP A 72 4.28 12.34 -21.98
C ASP A 72 3.29 13.50 -21.70
N ALA A 73 3.79 14.51 -20.98
CA ALA A 73 3.39 15.91 -21.09
C ALA A 73 4.52 16.81 -20.58
#